data_AF-A0A352D433-F1
#
_entry.id   AF-A0A352D433-F1
#
_cell.length_a   1.000
_cell.length_b   1.000
_cell.length_c   1.000
_cell.angle_alpha   90.00
_cell.angle_beta   90.00
_cell.angle_gamma   90.00
#
_symmetry.space_group_name_H-M   'P 1'
#
loop_
_entity.id
_entity.type
_entity.pdbx_description
1 polymer ?
#
loop_
_entity_poly.entity_id
_entity_poly.type
_entity_poly.pdbx_seq_one_letter_code
_entity_poly.pdbx_strand_id
1 'polypeptide(L)'
;LSHKGYEVKYKTGFTFDKRKLGNTEYLQESIEQDLEKSKRRDIATGYTNIGPHRDDWSISKDRDIHKFGSRGEKRLAIGELIFQTQDTVFNKTSHYPVLLLDDIASELDIYNTKKIFEKKILDKQQTFITVIDYKTLPKEILKDSQLIHLNGQ
;
A
#
# COMPACT_ATOMS: atom_id res chain seq x y z
N LEU A 1 -8.36 -3.18 -6.28
CA LEU A 1 -8.32 -3.95 -5.02
C LEU A 1 -9.32 -3.29 -4.09
N SER A 2 -10.47 -3.93 -3.84
CA SER A 2 -11.42 -3.48 -2.82
C SER A 2 -11.51 -4.55 -1.75
N HIS A 3 -11.09 -4.24 -0.54
CA HIS A 3 -11.10 -5.16 0.58
C HIS A 3 -11.31 -4.36 1.87
N LYS A 4 -12.22 -4.85 2.74
CA LYS A 4 -12.63 -4.19 3.99
C LYS A 4 -13.03 -2.71 3.85
N GLY A 5 -13.63 -2.35 2.71
CA GLY A 5 -14.15 -1.01 2.44
C GLY A 5 -13.14 0.00 1.88
N TYR A 6 -11.86 -0.37 1.74
CA TYR A 6 -10.89 0.48 1.04
C TYR A 6 -11.02 0.29 -0.47
N GLU A 7 -11.16 1.38 -1.21
CA GLU A 7 -11.11 1.46 -2.66
C GLU A 7 -9.76 2.04 -3.09
N VAL A 8 -8.99 1.29 -3.88
CA VAL A 8 -7.74 1.76 -4.49
C VAL A 8 -7.98 2.11 -5.95
N LYS A 9 -7.70 3.36 -6.34
CA LYS A 9 -7.78 3.85 -7.73
C LYS A 9 -6.40 4.20 -8.26
N TYR A 10 -6.09 3.68 -9.44
CA TYR A 10 -4.94 4.14 -10.23
C TYR A 10 -5.31 5.43 -10.96
N LYS A 11 -4.43 6.43 -10.88
CA LYS A 11 -4.58 7.74 -11.53
C LYS A 11 -3.47 7.86 -12.55
N THR A 12 -3.87 7.85 -13.82
CA THR A 12 -2.93 8.04 -14.92
C THR A 12 -3.17 9.36 -15.63
N GLY A 13 -2.10 9.94 -16.17
CA GLY A 13 -2.19 11.11 -17.04
C GLY A 13 -2.79 10.79 -18.42
N PHE A 14 -2.90 9.51 -18.79
CA PHE A 14 -3.50 9.06 -20.04
C PHE A 14 -5.03 8.96 -19.97
N THR A 15 -5.68 9.21 -21.10
CA THR A 15 -7.13 9.04 -21.22
C THR A 15 -7.47 7.72 -21.89
N PHE A 16 -7.91 6.73 -21.09
CA PHE A 16 -8.31 5.42 -21.61
C PHE A 16 -9.82 5.17 -21.47
N ASP A 17 -10.42 4.58 -22.51
CA ASP A 17 -11.70 3.89 -22.41
C ASP A 17 -11.49 2.58 -21.63
N LYS A 18 -12.03 2.53 -20.41
CA LYS A 18 -11.89 1.38 -19.51
C LYS A 18 -12.33 0.05 -20.14
N ARG A 19 -13.26 0.08 -21.11
CA ARG A 19 -13.76 -1.11 -21.80
C ARG A 19 -12.73 -1.70 -22.77
N LYS A 20 -11.71 -0.93 -23.14
CA LYS A 20 -10.67 -1.30 -24.11
C LYS A 20 -9.30 -1.53 -23.48
N LEU A 21 -9.17 -1.56 -22.15
CA LEU A 21 -7.89 -1.77 -21.46
C LEU A 21 -7.21 -3.11 -21.79
N GLY A 22 -7.95 -4.10 -22.29
CA GLY A 22 -7.38 -5.37 -22.76
C GLY A 22 -6.85 -5.34 -24.20
N ASN A 23 -7.02 -4.23 -24.93
CA ASN A 23 -6.55 -4.09 -26.31
C ASN A 23 -5.26 -3.27 -26.35
N THR A 24 -4.15 -3.95 -26.61
CA THR A 24 -2.81 -3.35 -26.66
C THR A 24 -2.65 -2.31 -27.77
N GLU A 25 -3.23 -2.54 -28.94
CA GLU A 25 -3.15 -1.61 -30.08
C GLU A 25 -3.86 -0.29 -29.75
N TYR A 26 -5.07 -0.37 -29.19
CA TYR A 26 -5.80 0.81 -28.69
C TYR A 26 -5.02 1.59 -27.62
N LEU A 27 -4.37 0.86 -26.68
CA LEU A 27 -3.56 1.50 -25.64
C LEU A 27 -2.37 2.24 -26.24
N GLN A 28 -1.66 1.61 -27.19
CA GLN A 28 -0.53 2.22 -27.87
C GLN A 28 -0.95 3.49 -28.60
N GLU A 29 -1.99 3.42 -29.44
CA GLU A 29 -2.51 4.58 -30.16
C GLU A 29 -2.93 5.72 -29.21
N SER A 30 -3.61 5.39 -28.11
CA SER A 30 -4.06 6.39 -27.13
C SER A 30 -2.87 7.06 -26.42
N ILE A 31 -1.85 6.28 -26.06
CA ILE A 31 -0.62 6.78 -25.44
C ILE A 31 0.13 7.71 -26.41
N GLU A 32 0.33 7.28 -27.66
CA GLU A 32 1.00 8.08 -28.69
C GLU A 32 0.29 9.42 -28.92
N GLN A 33 -1.05 9.40 -29.00
CA GLN A 33 -1.84 10.61 -29.15
C GLN A 33 -1.69 11.57 -27.97
N ASP A 34 -1.71 11.06 -26.74
CA ASP A 34 -1.62 11.91 -25.54
C ASP A 34 -0.19 12.45 -25.35
N LEU A 35 0.85 11.70 -25.73
CA LEU A 35 2.24 12.18 -25.77
C LEU A 35 2.42 13.29 -26.81
N GLU A 36 1.86 13.15 -28.02
CA GLU A 36 1.97 14.20 -29.04
C GLU A 36 1.23 15.47 -28.61
N LYS A 37 0.09 15.35 -27.91
CA LYS A 37 -0.61 16.50 -27.29
C LYS A 37 0.21 17.16 -26.18
N SER A 38 0.98 16.40 -25.39
CA SER A 38 1.81 16.96 -24.31
C SER A 38 3.11 17.59 -24.80
N LYS A 39 3.56 17.26 -26.02
CA LYS A 39 4.85 17.67 -26.59
C LYS A 39 5.21 19.15 -26.42
N ARG A 40 4.27 20.07 -26.68
CA ARG A 40 4.53 21.52 -26.50
C ARG A 40 4.83 21.86 -25.04
N ARG A 41 4.10 21.24 -24.11
CA ARG A 41 4.33 21.40 -22.66
C ARG A 41 5.64 20.74 -22.23
N ASP A 42 5.96 19.58 -22.80
CA ASP A 42 7.20 18.86 -22.51
C ASP A 42 8.43 19.65 -22.95
N ILE A 43 8.39 20.27 -24.15
CA ILE A 43 9.43 21.19 -24.62
C ILE A 43 9.57 22.39 -23.67
N ALA A 44 8.46 23.00 -23.24
CA ALA A 44 8.49 24.17 -22.37
C ALA A 44 9.03 23.88 -20.96
N THR A 45 8.85 22.66 -20.47
CA THR A 45 9.26 22.24 -19.12
C THR A 45 10.58 21.46 -19.09
N GLY A 46 11.06 20.99 -20.24
CA GLY A 46 12.31 20.24 -20.38
C GLY A 46 12.21 18.76 -19.96
N TYR A 47 11.00 18.22 -19.75
CA TYR A 47 10.79 16.82 -19.40
C TYR A 47 9.40 16.31 -19.83
N THR A 48 9.22 14.99 -19.92
CA THR A 48 7.92 14.38 -20.25
C THR A 48 6.93 14.50 -19.08
N ASN A 49 5.81 15.19 -19.29
CA ASN A 49 4.80 15.48 -18.27
C ASN A 49 3.73 14.40 -18.12
N ILE A 50 3.60 13.50 -19.10
CA ILE A 50 2.60 12.41 -19.09
C ILE A 50 3.32 11.08 -19.28
N GLY A 51 2.99 10.09 -18.45
CA GLY A 51 3.56 8.76 -18.51
C GLY A 51 3.50 8.06 -17.16
N PRO A 52 3.78 6.73 -17.09
CA PRO A 52 3.70 5.97 -15.85
C PRO A 52 4.57 6.52 -14.71
N HIS A 53 5.65 7.23 -15.04
CA HIS A 53 6.51 7.92 -14.08
C HIS A 53 5.86 9.14 -13.40
N ARG A 54 4.73 9.63 -13.93
CA ARG A 54 3.91 10.73 -13.39
C ARG A 54 2.58 10.25 -12.83
N ASP A 55 2.27 8.96 -12.99
CA ASP A 55 1.04 8.36 -12.51
C ASP A 55 1.06 8.25 -10.98
N ASP A 56 -0.12 8.14 -10.39
CA ASP A 56 -0.33 8.13 -8.94
C ASP A 56 -1.43 7.14 -8.57
N TRP A 57 -1.67 6.97 -7.27
CA TRP A 57 -2.71 6.11 -6.74
C TRP A 57 -3.44 6.83 -5.60
N SER A 58 -4.72 6.52 -5.42
CA SER A 58 -5.47 7.00 -4.26
C SER A 58 -6.17 5.87 -3.55
N ILE A 59 -6.08 5.89 -2.23
CA ILE A 59 -6.87 5.03 -1.35
C ILE A 59 -8.02 5.87 -0.78
N SER A 60 -9.24 5.40 -0.96
CA SER A 60 -10.44 5.96 -0.34
C SER A 60 -11.18 4.89 0.46
N LYS A 61 -11.96 5.32 1.45
CA LYS A 61 -12.98 4.47 2.09
C LYS A 61 -14.33 5.16 1.92
N ASP A 62 -14.60 6.15 2.76
CA ASP A 62 -15.71 7.10 2.59
C ASP A 62 -15.22 8.44 2.02
N ARG A 63 -13.93 8.73 2.22
CA ARG A 63 -13.20 9.91 1.74
C ARG A 63 -11.79 9.51 1.34
N ASP A 64 -11.11 10.39 0.60
CA ASP A 64 -9.69 10.24 0.29
C ASP A 64 -8.86 10.21 1.58
N ILE A 65 -8.24 9.07 1.88
CA ILE A 65 -7.49 8.86 3.13
C ILE A 65 -6.19 9.64 3.13
N HIS A 66 -5.58 9.82 1.96
CA HIS A 66 -4.35 10.60 1.84
C HIS A 66 -4.62 12.07 2.22
N LYS A 67 -5.72 12.65 1.72
CA LYS A 67 -6.07 14.05 1.97
C LYS A 67 -6.72 14.29 3.34
N PHE A 68 -7.66 13.45 3.75
CA PHE A 68 -8.53 13.72 4.89
C PHE A 68 -8.37 12.74 6.05
N GLY A 69 -7.60 11.67 5.85
CA GLY A 69 -7.38 10.66 6.89
C GLY A 69 -6.51 11.17 8.03
N SER A 70 -6.86 10.80 9.26
CA SER A 70 -5.97 10.94 10.41
C SER A 70 -4.68 10.11 10.21
N ARG A 71 -3.65 10.36 11.02
CA ARG A 71 -2.42 9.55 10.98
C ARG A 71 -2.70 8.06 11.18
N GLY A 72 -3.54 7.71 12.15
CA GLY A 72 -3.96 6.33 12.39
C GLY A 72 -4.74 5.72 11.22
N GLU A 73 -5.67 6.47 10.61
CA GLU A 73 -6.42 6.01 9.43
C GLU A 73 -5.49 5.71 8.24
N LYS A 74 -4.48 6.55 8.02
CA LYS A 74 -3.46 6.35 6.98
C LYS A 74 -2.64 5.09 7.23
N ARG A 75 -2.15 4.89 8.46
CA ARG A 75 -1.38 3.70 8.84
C ARG A 75 -2.18 2.41 8.69
N LEU A 76 -3.46 2.43 9.07
CA LEU A 76 -4.36 1.29 8.87
C LEU A 76 -4.57 0.96 7.40
N ALA A 77 -4.76 1.97 6.56
CA ALA A 77 -4.92 1.77 5.13
C ALA A 77 -3.66 1.15 4.50
N ILE A 78 -2.48 1.63 4.92
CA ILE A 78 -1.19 1.08 4.48
C ILE A 78 -1.01 -0.36 4.98
N GLY A 79 -1.32 -0.64 6.25
CA GLY A 79 -1.26 -1.99 6.81
C GLY A 79 -2.13 -2.98 6.06
N GLU A 80 -3.39 -2.62 5.77
CA GLU A 80 -4.29 -3.47 4.97
C GLU A 80 -3.79 -3.68 3.54
N LEU A 81 -3.11 -2.70 2.94
CA LEU A 81 -2.48 -2.85 1.63
C LEU A 81 -1.28 -3.81 1.67
N ILE A 82 -0.44 -3.71 2.70
CA ILE A 82 0.67 -4.64 2.93
C ILE A 82 0.14 -6.08 3.05
N PHE A 83 -0.89 -6.29 3.86
CA PHE A 83 -1.50 -7.62 4.05
C PHE A 83 -2.14 -8.17 2.78
N GLN A 84 -2.83 -7.35 1.98
CA GLN A 84 -3.33 -7.77 0.67
C GLN A 84 -2.19 -8.10 -0.31
N THR A 85 -1.08 -7.38 -0.21
CA THR A 85 0.10 -7.64 -1.04
C THR A 85 0.70 -9.01 -0.70
N GLN A 86 0.73 -9.41 0.57
CA GLN A 86 1.16 -10.75 0.97
C GLN A 86 0.33 -11.84 0.30
N ASP A 87 -0.99 -11.74 0.35
CA ASP A 87 -1.89 -12.71 -0.30
C ASP A 87 -1.69 -12.72 -1.83
N THR A 88 -1.43 -11.55 -2.44
CA THR A 88 -1.12 -11.44 -3.87
C THR A 88 0.21 -12.12 -4.22
N VAL A 89 1.24 -11.95 -3.38
CA VAL A 89 2.55 -12.60 -3.55
C VAL A 89 2.42 -14.10 -3.40
N PHE A 90 1.68 -14.58 -2.40
CA PHE A 90 1.39 -16.00 -2.22
C PHE A 90 0.71 -16.60 -3.45
N ASN A 91 -0.32 -15.93 -3.99
CA ASN A 91 -1.01 -16.42 -5.18
C ASN A 91 -0.11 -16.53 -6.42
N LYS A 92 0.97 -15.74 -6.49
CA LYS A 92 1.93 -15.76 -7.60
C LYS A 92 3.10 -16.71 -7.40
N THR A 93 3.49 -16.95 -6.15
CA THR A 93 4.75 -17.63 -5.81
C THR A 93 4.55 -18.90 -4.98
N SER A 94 3.33 -19.16 -4.51
CA SER A 94 2.94 -20.22 -3.56
C SER A 94 3.64 -20.16 -2.20
N HIS A 95 4.28 -19.03 -1.88
CA HIS A 95 4.97 -18.81 -0.60
C HIS A 95 4.61 -17.44 -0.04
N TYR A 96 4.46 -17.35 1.28
CA TYR A 96 4.35 -16.05 1.93
C TYR A 96 5.75 -15.46 2.18
N PRO A 97 5.96 -14.16 1.93
CA PRO A 97 7.26 -13.52 2.16
C PRO A 97 7.53 -13.33 3.65
N VAL A 98 8.77 -13.03 4.05
CA VAL A 98 9.04 -12.53 5.42
C VAL A 98 8.39 -11.16 5.58
N LEU A 99 7.68 -10.93 6.70
CA LEU A 99 7.12 -9.62 7.03
C LEU A 99 8.10 -8.82 7.90
N LEU A 100 8.37 -7.58 7.51
CA LEU A 100 9.10 -6.62 8.34
C LEU A 100 8.16 -5.46 8.66
N LEU A 101 7.88 -5.23 9.94
CA LEU A 101 7.05 -4.12 10.42
C LEU A 101 7.93 -3.17 11.24
N ASP A 102 8.25 -2.02 10.66
CA ASP A 102 9.07 -1.00 11.32
C ASP A 102 8.20 0.04 12.04
N ASP A 103 8.17 -0.01 13.37
CA ASP A 103 7.46 0.91 14.27
C ASP A 103 6.02 1.27 13.83
N ILE A 104 5.31 0.30 13.27
CA ILE A 104 3.96 0.54 12.72
C ILE A 104 2.94 0.85 13.83
N ALA A 105 3.22 0.39 15.07
CA ALA A 105 2.36 0.50 16.24
C ALA A 105 2.38 1.86 16.94
N SER A 106 3.45 2.66 16.78
CA SER A 106 3.70 3.84 17.64
C SER A 106 2.70 4.99 17.52
N GLU A 107 1.94 5.06 16.43
CA GLU A 107 0.91 6.10 16.21
C GLU A 107 -0.50 5.53 16.04
N LEU A 108 -0.71 4.30 16.52
CA LEU A 108 -2.01 3.64 16.52
C LEU A 108 -2.56 3.58 17.95
N ASP A 109 -3.87 3.80 18.07
CA ASP A 109 -4.56 3.47 19.31
C ASP A 109 -4.61 1.95 19.54
N ILE A 110 -4.92 1.56 20.76
CA ILE A 110 -4.95 0.15 21.19
C ILE A 110 -5.87 -0.70 20.31
N TYR A 111 -7.01 -0.13 19.88
CA TYR A 111 -7.99 -0.84 19.05
C TYR A 111 -7.40 -1.15 17.66
N ASN A 112 -6.77 -0.16 17.05
CA ASN A 112 -6.17 -0.25 15.72
C ASN A 112 -4.89 -1.09 15.71
N THR A 113 -4.07 -1.00 16.76
CA THR A 113 -2.93 -1.90 16.97
C THR A 113 -3.40 -3.34 17.03
N LYS A 114 -4.43 -3.65 17.85
CA LYS A 114 -4.97 -5.02 17.92
C LYS A 114 -5.43 -5.55 16.56
N LYS A 115 -6.04 -4.69 15.73
CA LYS A 115 -6.51 -5.06 14.39
C LYS A 115 -5.39 -5.38 13.41
N ILE A 116 -4.30 -4.61 13.43
CA ILE A 116 -3.13 -4.85 12.56
C ILE A 116 -2.36 -6.10 12.99
N PHE A 117 -2.26 -6.34 14.29
CA PHE A 117 -1.56 -7.49 14.85
C PHE A 117 -2.50 -8.68 15.13
N GLU A 118 -3.57 -8.82 14.36
CA GLU A 118 -4.42 -10.00 14.46
C GLU A 118 -3.64 -11.26 14.08
N LYS A 119 -3.66 -12.26 14.96
CA LYS A 119 -2.92 -13.52 14.80
C LYS A 119 -3.13 -14.20 13.44
N LYS A 120 -4.36 -14.16 12.91
CA LYS A 120 -4.70 -14.71 11.58
C LYS A 120 -3.90 -14.11 10.40
N ILE A 121 -3.35 -12.92 10.59
CA ILE A 121 -2.53 -12.21 9.60
C ILE A 121 -1.08 -12.62 9.76
N LEU A 122 -0.59 -12.65 11.00
CA LEU A 122 0.82 -12.89 11.33
C LEU A 122 1.20 -14.37 11.22
N ASP A 123 0.28 -15.30 11.52
CA ASP A 123 0.54 -16.75 11.44
C ASP A 123 0.79 -17.26 10.01
N LYS A 124 0.51 -16.44 9.00
CA LYS A 124 0.77 -16.78 7.59
C LYS A 124 2.26 -16.81 7.26
N GLN A 125 3.10 -16.07 8.01
CA GLN A 125 4.50 -15.87 7.66
C GLN A 125 5.40 -15.47 8.82
N GLN A 126 6.70 -15.73 8.68
CA GLN A 126 7.68 -15.21 9.63
C GLN A 126 7.64 -13.68 9.64
N THR A 127 7.50 -13.10 10.84
CA THR A 127 7.34 -11.66 11.02
C THR A 127 8.39 -11.11 12.00
N PHE A 128 9.06 -10.04 11.62
CA PHE A 128 9.90 -9.21 12.47
C PHE A 128 9.22 -7.87 12.71
N ILE A 129 9.19 -7.45 13.97
CA ILE A 129 8.54 -6.21 14.40
C ILE A 129 9.56 -5.41 15.21
N THR A 130 9.77 -4.15 14.83
CA THR A 130 10.49 -3.18 15.66
C THR A 130 9.47 -2.27 16.35
N VAL A 131 9.71 -1.97 17.63
CA VAL A 131 8.89 -1.06 18.43
C VAL A 131 9.76 -0.40 19.48
N ILE A 132 9.39 0.82 19.88
CA ILE A 132 10.04 1.51 21.00
C ILE A 132 9.64 0.89 22.35
N ASP A 133 8.35 0.61 22.54
CA ASP A 133 7.82 -0.04 23.74
C ASP A 133 6.99 -1.27 23.34
N TYR A 134 7.52 -2.46 23.64
CA TYR A 134 6.85 -3.74 23.36
C TYR A 134 5.52 -3.91 24.11
N LYS A 135 5.29 -3.17 25.20
CA LYS A 135 4.03 -3.21 25.96
C LYS A 135 2.84 -2.64 25.18
N THR A 136 3.11 -1.92 24.09
CA THR A 136 2.07 -1.42 23.18
C THR A 136 1.47 -2.52 22.31
N LEU A 137 2.18 -3.65 22.16
CA LEU A 137 1.71 -4.78 21.36
C LEU A 137 0.66 -5.61 22.12
N PRO A 138 -0.26 -6.28 21.41
CA PRO A 138 -1.21 -7.20 22.03
C PRO A 138 -0.47 -8.33 22.77
N LYS A 139 -0.96 -8.68 23.96
CA LYS A 139 -0.35 -9.71 24.82
C LYS A 139 -0.24 -11.07 24.12
N GLU A 140 -1.17 -11.35 23.22
CA GLU A 140 -1.21 -12.57 22.42
C GLU A 140 0.04 -12.69 21.53
N ILE A 141 0.49 -11.58 20.94
CA ILE A 141 1.71 -11.56 20.10
C ILE A 141 2.95 -11.73 20.95
N LEU A 142 3.01 -11.08 22.11
CA LEU A 142 4.14 -11.22 23.03
C LEU A 142 4.34 -12.65 23.54
N LYS A 143 3.28 -13.46 23.61
CA LYS A 143 3.38 -14.88 24.01
C LYS A 143 3.98 -15.77 22.93
N ASP A 144 3.68 -15.46 21.67
CA ASP A 144 4.06 -16.27 20.51
C ASP A 144 5.31 -15.72 19.80
N SER A 145 5.99 -14.73 20.39
CA SER A 145 7.16 -14.08 19.80
C SER A 145 8.42 -14.25 20.67
N GLN A 146 9.57 -14.19 20.00
CA GLN A 146 10.85 -14.02 20.65
C GLN A 146 11.14 -12.52 20.79
N LEU A 147 11.19 -12.02 22.02
CA LEU A 147 11.56 -10.64 22.30
C LEU A 147 13.09 -10.50 22.32
N ILE A 148 13.61 -9.58 21.51
CA ILE A 148 15.04 -9.25 21.46
C ILE A 148 15.21 -7.79 21.85
N HIS A 149 15.91 -7.55 22.96
CA HIS A 149 16.26 -6.20 23.40
C HIS A 149 17.54 -5.76 22.69
N LEU A 150 17.44 -4.74 21.82
CA LEU A 150 18.57 -4.24 21.04
C LEU A 150 19.49 -3.28 21.82
N ASN A 151 19.03 -2.80 22.98
CA ASN A 151 19.84 -2.03 23.92
C ASN A 151 19.84 -2.78 25.26
N GLY A 152 20.98 -3.38 25.61
CA GLY A 152 21.13 -4.16 26.83
C GLY A 152 21.03 -3.29 28.08
N GLN A 153 20.04 -3.58 28.93
CA GLN A 153 20.15 -3.65 30.37
C GLN A 153 19.36 -4.87 30.85
#